data_AF-A0A009HG92-F1
#
_entry.id   AF-A0A009HG92-F1
#
_cell.length_a   1.000
_cell.length_b   1.000
_cell.length_c   1.000
_cell.angle_alpha   90.00
_cell.angle_beta   90.00
_cell.angle_gamma   90.00
#
_symmetry.space_group_name_H-M   'P 1'
#
loop_
_entity.id
_entity.type
_entity.pdbx_description
1 polymer ?
#
loop_
_entity_poly.entity_id
_entity_poly.type
_entity_poly.pdbx_seq_one_letter_code
_entity_poly.pdbx_strand_id
1 'polypeptide(L)'
;MIMTNDGVKHIEYRMPADNEIAVIDWVNFTFGIETVGDRFWQEDEFILESHRITAAVEALEADLEHIFGFTTTLRRKKGLNFYDESYVLGEDFGFLCIGGQRNTILIMINGRGCNFAKSG
;
A
#
# COMPACT_ATOMS: atom_id res chain seq x y z
N MET A 1 -9.58 -16.37 -14.10
CA MET A 1 -8.42 -17.18 -13.65
C MET A 1 -8.07 -18.17 -14.73
N ILE A 2 -6.80 -18.53 -14.88
CA ILE A 2 -6.33 -19.61 -15.75
C ILE A 2 -5.48 -20.58 -14.94
N MET A 3 -5.67 -21.87 -15.23
CA MET A 3 -4.78 -22.92 -14.75
C MET A 3 -3.51 -22.92 -15.59
N THR A 4 -2.36 -22.72 -14.96
CA THR A 4 -1.05 -22.94 -15.55
C THR A 4 -0.37 -24.14 -14.90
N ASN A 5 0.76 -24.59 -15.45
CA ASN A 5 1.57 -25.65 -14.86
C ASN A 5 2.10 -25.30 -13.45
N ASP A 6 2.11 -24.02 -13.10
CA ASP A 6 2.52 -23.50 -11.79
C ASP A 6 1.35 -23.34 -10.80
N GLY A 7 0.12 -23.65 -11.23
CA GLY A 7 -1.09 -23.51 -10.42
C GLY A 7 -2.11 -22.52 -10.98
N VAL A 8 -3.11 -22.18 -10.16
CA VAL A 8 -4.15 -21.18 -10.51
C VAL A 8 -3.49 -19.81 -10.53
N LYS A 9 -3.53 -19.12 -11.67
CA LYS A 9 -3.16 -17.70 -11.75
C LYS A 9 -4.41 -16.83 -11.96
N HIS A 10 -4.52 -15.77 -11.18
CA HIS A 10 -5.48 -14.72 -11.43
C HIS A 10 -5.09 -14.01 -12.75
N ILE A 11 -6.05 -13.91 -13.67
CA ILE A 11 -5.88 -13.04 -14.84
C ILE A 11 -6.46 -11.71 -14.42
N GLU A 12 -5.59 -10.71 -14.35
CA GLU A 12 -5.99 -9.31 -14.38
C GLU A 12 -6.47 -9.03 -15.82
N TYR A 13 -7.78 -8.94 -16.04
CA TYR A 13 -8.34 -8.51 -17.32
C TYR A 13 -8.99 -7.15 -17.16
N ARG A 14 -8.67 -6.25 -18.09
CA ARG A 14 -8.99 -4.83 -18.01
C ARG A 14 -10.41 -4.57 -18.50
N MET A 15 -11.24 -3.93 -17.67
CA MET A 15 -12.46 -3.27 -18.12
C MET A 15 -12.29 -1.78 -17.79
N PRO A 16 -12.26 -0.88 -18.78
CA PRO A 16 -12.45 0.55 -18.51
C PRO A 16 -13.76 0.74 -17.73
N ALA A 17 -13.85 1.75 -16.87
CA ALA A 17 -15.15 2.15 -16.36
C ALA A 17 -16.05 2.57 -17.55
N ASP A 18 -17.37 2.49 -17.36
CA ASP A 18 -18.32 2.82 -18.43
C ASP A 18 -18.02 4.22 -19.00
N ASN A 19 -17.79 4.27 -20.33
CA ASN A 19 -17.40 5.45 -21.11
C ASN A 19 -15.96 6.00 -20.92
N GLU A 20 -15.05 5.29 -20.26
CA GLU A 20 -13.64 5.70 -20.17
C GLU A 20 -12.78 5.17 -21.33
N ILE A 21 -11.94 6.07 -21.89
CA ILE A 21 -11.01 5.78 -23.01
C ILE A 21 -9.56 5.70 -22.50
N ALA A 22 -9.31 6.14 -21.27
CA ALA A 22 -8.00 6.17 -20.63
C ALA A 22 -8.09 5.60 -19.21
N VAL A 23 -6.99 5.05 -18.71
CA VAL A 23 -6.94 4.35 -17.42
C VAL A 23 -5.66 4.76 -16.69
N ILE A 24 -5.73 4.82 -15.36
CA ILE A 24 -4.58 5.07 -14.49
C ILE A 24 -3.65 3.85 -14.52
N ASP A 25 -2.39 4.07 -14.87
CA ASP A 25 -1.35 3.01 -14.92
C ASP A 25 -0.31 3.15 -13.80
N TRP A 26 -0.34 4.26 -13.05
CA TRP A 26 0.51 4.47 -11.90
C TRP A 26 -0.04 5.58 -11.01
N VAL A 27 -0.08 5.36 -9.70
CA VAL A 27 -0.46 6.38 -8.71
C VAL A 27 0.50 6.37 -7.54
N ASN A 28 0.98 7.56 -7.17
CA ASN A 28 1.73 7.77 -5.94
C ASN A 28 1.09 8.93 -5.18
N PHE A 29 0.81 8.74 -3.89
CA PHE A 29 0.35 9.81 -3.00
C PHE A 29 0.96 9.66 -1.62
N THR A 30 1.13 10.80 -0.95
CA THR A 30 1.78 10.88 0.35
C THR A 30 0.90 11.66 1.31
N PHE A 31 0.81 11.18 2.54
CA PHE A 31 0.13 11.86 3.64
C PHE A 31 0.93 11.69 4.93
N GLY A 32 0.66 12.55 5.93
CA GLY A 32 1.35 12.47 7.22
C GLY A 32 0.80 11.36 8.10
N ILE A 33 1.66 10.75 8.93
CA ILE A 33 1.27 9.63 9.81
C ILE A 33 0.19 10.03 10.83
N GLU A 34 0.08 11.32 11.15
CA GLU A 34 -0.99 11.88 11.99
C GLU A 34 -2.39 11.63 11.40
N THR A 35 -2.50 11.43 10.09
CA THR A 35 -3.78 11.09 9.42
C THR A 35 -4.30 9.71 9.85
N VAL A 36 -3.40 8.78 10.21
CA VAL A 36 -3.76 7.46 10.73
C VAL A 36 -4.20 7.55 12.20
N GLY A 37 -3.75 8.59 12.89
CA GLY A 37 -4.15 8.93 14.26
C GLY A 37 -3.03 9.58 15.05
N ASP A 38 -3.38 10.54 15.89
CA ASP A 38 -2.43 11.36 16.68
C ASP A 38 -1.45 10.54 17.53
N ARG A 39 -1.85 9.34 17.97
CA ARG A 39 -1.02 8.41 18.75
C ARG A 39 0.23 7.93 18.02
N PHE A 40 0.23 7.98 16.69
CA PHE A 40 1.36 7.56 15.87
C PHE A 40 2.31 8.71 15.54
N TRP A 41 1.84 9.95 15.69
CA TRP A 41 2.64 11.16 15.49
C TRP A 41 3.57 11.43 16.67
N GLN A 42 3.07 11.26 17.90
CA GLN A 42 3.84 11.55 19.11
C GLN A 42 4.94 10.50 19.32
N GLU A 43 6.15 10.97 19.59
CA GLU A 43 7.25 10.12 20.02
C GLU A 43 7.08 9.80 21.50
N ASP A 44 7.04 8.50 21.83
CA ASP A 44 7.04 7.99 23.18
C ASP A 44 8.36 7.25 23.39
N GLU A 45 9.17 7.72 24.34
CA GLU A 45 10.50 7.16 24.64
C GLU A 45 10.45 5.68 25.09
N PHE A 46 9.30 5.21 25.55
CA PHE A 46 9.09 3.83 25.97
C PHE A 46 8.63 2.91 24.84
N ILE A 47 8.29 3.46 23.67
CA ILE A 47 7.83 2.71 22.49
C ILE A 47 8.91 2.73 21.42
N LEU A 48 9.37 1.53 21.05
CA LEU A 48 10.28 1.38 19.91
C LEU A 48 9.60 1.90 18.63
N GLU A 49 10.32 2.73 17.88
CA GLU A 49 9.87 3.30 16.60
C GLU A 49 9.32 2.23 15.65
N SER A 50 10.00 1.08 15.54
CA SER A 50 9.57 -0.04 14.70
C SER A 50 8.21 -0.62 15.11
N HIS A 51 7.87 -0.63 16.41
CA HIS A 51 6.55 -1.04 16.88
C HIS A 51 5.48 0.00 16.54
N ARG A 52 5.80 1.28 16.69
CA ARG A 52 4.90 2.38 16.30
C ARG A 52 4.57 2.34 14.81
N ILE A 53 5.59 2.15 13.97
CA ILE A 53 5.46 2.01 12.52
C ILE A 53 4.60 0.79 12.17
N THR A 54 4.89 -0.37 12.76
CA THR A 54 4.12 -1.60 12.51
C THR A 54 2.65 -1.40 12.87
N ALA A 55 2.37 -0.79 14.02
CA ALA A 55 1.00 -0.51 14.46
C ALA A 55 0.27 0.52 13.57
N ALA A 56 0.98 1.49 13.00
CA ALA A 56 0.41 2.44 12.04
C ALA A 56 0.04 1.76 10.71
N VAL A 57 0.87 0.83 10.23
CA VAL A 57 0.57 0.02 9.05
C VAL A 57 -0.64 -0.89 9.31
N GLU A 58 -0.69 -1.58 10.45
CA GLU A 58 -1.84 -2.40 10.85
C GLU A 58 -3.14 -1.60 10.91
N ALA A 59 -3.08 -0.35 11.38
CA ALA A 59 -4.25 0.53 11.42
C ALA A 59 -4.76 0.92 10.02
N LEU A 60 -3.89 0.96 9.01
CA LEU A 60 -4.25 1.26 7.62
C LEU A 60 -4.83 0.07 6.85
N GLU A 61 -4.66 -1.16 7.32
CA GLU A 61 -5.09 -2.36 6.59
C GLU A 61 -6.58 -2.31 6.21
N ALA A 62 -7.45 -1.83 7.12
CA ALA A 62 -8.88 -1.72 6.87
C ALA A 62 -9.20 -0.71 5.76
N ASP A 63 -8.51 0.43 5.73
CA ASP A 63 -8.69 1.46 4.71
C ASP A 63 -8.14 1.01 3.36
N LEU A 64 -6.98 0.34 3.33
CA LEU A 64 -6.41 -0.24 2.12
C LEU A 64 -7.35 -1.29 1.51
N GLU A 65 -7.91 -2.17 2.33
CA GLU A 65 -8.89 -3.16 1.87
C GLU A 65 -10.17 -2.48 1.39
N HIS A 66 -10.64 -1.43 2.07
CA HIS A 66 -11.83 -0.71 1.67
C HIS A 66 -11.66 0.02 0.33
N ILE A 67 -10.58 0.77 0.17
CA ILE A 67 -10.32 1.64 -0.98
C ILE A 67 -9.83 0.83 -2.19
N PHE A 68 -8.84 -0.03 -1.99
CA PHE A 68 -8.17 -0.74 -3.08
C PHE A 68 -8.57 -2.21 -3.19
N GLY A 69 -9.08 -2.83 -2.12
CA GLY A 69 -9.39 -4.26 -2.12
C GLY A 69 -8.17 -5.16 -2.00
N PHE A 70 -7.06 -4.61 -1.49
CA PHE A 70 -5.88 -5.35 -1.09
C PHE A 70 -5.15 -4.57 -0.01
N THR A 71 -4.37 -5.29 0.78
CA THR A 71 -3.61 -4.72 1.91
C THR A 71 -2.12 -5.04 1.80
N THR A 72 -1.35 -4.81 2.87
CA THR A 72 0.06 -5.20 2.88
C THR A 72 0.22 -6.73 3.02
N THR A 73 1.18 -7.30 2.30
CA THR A 73 1.41 -8.76 2.28
C THR A 73 2.77 -9.14 2.85
N LEU A 74 3.78 -8.28 2.67
CA LEU A 74 5.13 -8.56 3.11
C LEU A 74 5.86 -7.27 3.51
N ARG A 75 6.42 -7.26 4.71
CA ARG A 75 7.41 -6.26 5.10
C ARG A 75 8.75 -6.52 4.41
N ARG A 76 9.31 -5.50 3.76
CA ARG A 76 10.63 -5.58 3.11
C ARG A 76 11.74 -5.45 4.15
N LYS A 77 12.91 -6.02 3.82
CA LYS A 77 14.12 -5.98 4.68
C LYS A 77 14.74 -4.58 4.83
N LYS A 78 14.38 -3.66 3.95
CA LYS A 78 14.90 -2.28 3.89
C LYS A 78 13.78 -1.36 3.49
N GLY A 79 13.89 -0.10 3.93
CA GLY A 79 13.10 0.99 3.39
C GLY A 79 13.29 1.20 1.90
N LEU A 80 12.46 2.08 1.34
CA LEU A 80 12.42 2.43 -0.07
C LEU A 80 12.17 3.94 -0.18
N ASN A 81 12.72 4.62 -1.19
CA ASN A 81 12.49 6.05 -1.43
C ASN A 81 12.78 6.95 -0.22
N PHE A 82 13.86 6.66 0.53
CA PHE A 82 14.27 7.39 1.74
C PHE A 82 13.32 7.29 2.95
N TYR A 83 12.35 6.37 2.91
CA TYR A 83 11.59 5.94 4.07
C TYR A 83 12.35 4.87 4.85
N ASP A 84 12.06 4.74 6.14
CA ASP A 84 12.73 3.79 7.03
C ASP A 84 12.25 2.35 6.76
N GLU A 85 10.94 2.19 6.56
CA GLU A 85 10.31 0.90 6.30
C GLU A 85 9.49 0.90 5.01
N SER A 86 9.36 -0.27 4.40
CA SER A 86 8.51 -0.47 3.23
C SER A 86 7.85 -1.84 3.22
N TYR A 87 6.66 -1.90 2.66
CA TYR A 87 5.75 -3.04 2.64
C TYR A 87 5.25 -3.26 1.21
N VAL A 88 5.15 -4.51 0.79
CA VAL A 88 4.54 -4.90 -0.48
C VAL A 88 3.02 -4.86 -0.32
N LEU A 89 2.33 -4.28 -1.31
CA LEU A 89 0.87 -4.29 -1.40
C LEU A 89 0.42 -5.47 -2.28
N GLY A 90 -0.54 -6.26 -1.80
CA GLY A 90 -1.12 -7.40 -2.52
C GLY A 90 -0.07 -8.32 -3.16
N GLU A 91 -0.27 -8.70 -4.42
CA GLU A 91 0.64 -9.56 -5.19
C GLU A 91 1.65 -8.73 -6.02
N ASP A 92 2.41 -7.88 -5.33
CA ASP A 92 3.33 -6.90 -5.94
C ASP A 92 2.59 -5.81 -6.75
N PHE A 93 1.47 -5.34 -6.19
CA PHE A 93 0.65 -4.24 -6.71
C PHE A 93 1.25 -2.86 -6.44
N GLY A 94 2.32 -2.82 -5.65
CA GLY A 94 3.06 -1.61 -5.32
C GLY A 94 3.62 -1.66 -3.91
N PHE A 95 3.84 -0.49 -3.32
CA PHE A 95 4.50 -0.36 -2.03
C PHE A 95 3.82 0.66 -1.13
N LEU A 96 3.74 0.32 0.16
CA LEU A 96 3.55 1.29 1.24
C LEU A 96 4.92 1.58 1.85
N CYS A 97 5.33 2.84 1.91
CA CYS A 97 6.55 3.29 2.57
C CYS A 97 6.19 4.21 3.73
N ILE A 98 6.86 4.08 4.87
CA ILE A 98 6.49 4.80 6.10
C ILE A 98 7.74 5.22 6.89
N GLY A 99 7.65 6.39 7.53
CA GLY A 99 8.73 7.03 8.27
C GLY A 99 9.48 8.10 7.47
N GLY A 100 10.80 8.10 7.57
CA GLY A 100 11.68 9.06 6.92
C GLY A 100 11.65 10.44 7.60
N GLN A 101 12.33 11.42 6.99
CA GLN A 101 12.58 12.74 7.61
C GLN A 101 11.33 13.53 8.01
N ARG A 102 10.15 13.18 7.48
CA ARG A 102 8.90 13.89 7.71
C ARG A 102 7.83 13.04 8.38
N ASN A 103 8.14 11.81 8.80
CA ASN A 103 7.18 10.85 9.33
C ASN A 103 5.90 10.77 8.49
N THR A 104 6.07 10.53 7.19
CA THR A 104 4.96 10.41 6.23
C THR A 104 4.72 8.97 5.82
N ILE A 105 3.61 8.74 5.13
CA ILE A 105 3.25 7.49 4.48
C ILE A 105 3.12 7.76 2.99
N LEU A 106 3.86 7.02 2.19
CA LEU A 106 3.78 7.02 0.73
C LEU A 106 3.14 5.72 0.27
N ILE A 107 2.04 5.84 -0.47
CA ILE A 107 1.41 4.73 -1.17
C ILE A 107 1.78 4.84 -2.64
N MET A 108 2.33 3.76 -3.18
CA MET A 108 2.65 3.61 -4.60
C MET A 108 1.89 2.42 -5.14
N ILE A 109 1.13 2.64 -6.21
CA ILE A 109 0.36 1.60 -6.90
C ILE A 109 0.81 1.60 -8.36
N ASN A 110 1.25 0.44 -8.83
CA ASN A 110 1.67 0.23 -10.21
C ASN A 110 0.47 -0.16 -11.10
N GLY A 111 0.70 -0.32 -12.40
CA GLY A 111 -0.39 -0.63 -13.35
C GLY A 111 -1.16 -1.91 -13.04
N ARG A 112 -0.52 -2.94 -12.47
CA ARG A 112 -1.19 -4.16 -12.02
C ARG A 112 -2.12 -3.86 -10.85
N GLY A 113 -1.61 -3.14 -9.85
CA GLY A 113 -2.40 -2.70 -8.71
C GLY A 113 -3.58 -1.81 -9.10
N CYS A 114 -3.38 -0.87 -10.03
CA CYS A 114 -4.46 -0.01 -10.53
C CYS A 114 -5.55 -0.81 -11.26
N ASN A 115 -5.17 -1.84 -12.03
CA ASN A 115 -6.14 -2.71 -12.70
C ASN A 115 -6.87 -3.66 -11.74
N PHE A 116 -6.22 -4.08 -10.66
CA PHE A 116 -6.82 -4.98 -9.67
C PHE A 116 -7.68 -4.24 -8.64
N ALA A 117 -7.42 -2.95 -8.43
CA ALA A 117 -8.10 -2.15 -7.41
C ALA A 117 -9.63 -2.19 -7.57
N LYS A 118 -10.34 -2.16 -6.44
CA LYS A 118 -11.80 -2.00 -6.40
C LYS A 118 -12.22 -0.74 -7.17
N SER A 119 -13.34 -0.84 -7.87
CA SER A 119 -13.97 0.34 -8.46
C SER A 119 -14.35 1.32 -7.35
N GLY A 120 -13.89 2.56 -7.50
CA GLY A 120 -14.22 3.68 -6.62
C GLY A 120 -15.45 4.46 -7.06
#